data_AF-A0A3T0RR80-F1
#
_entry.id   AF-A0A3T0RR80-F1
#
_cell.length_a   1.000
_cell.length_b   1.000
_cell.length_c   1.000
_cell.angle_alpha   90.00
_cell.angle_beta   90.00
_cell.angle_gamma   90.00
#
_symmetry.space_group_name_H-M   'P 1'
#
loop_
_entity.id
_entity.type
_entity.pdbx_description
1 polymer ?
#
loop_
_entity_poly.entity_id
_entity_poly.type
_entity_poly.pdbx_seq_one_letter_code
_entity_poly.pdbx_strand_id
1 'polypeptide(L)'
;MRKNKLTKWIQIISIFASAFLLSRYSHAFLTVNETAEILPENYYRLGVAPQLLVSDGGGFNLGFFADTHIDDDLDARITIGGGETDFWTQASVKWVPFPDVDKQPAMGGRAAVIFVRDEENNSAGLQLTPLFSKKADTRYGNMIPYAGLPITWLSGKHKTYTASQFTIGAEWFPEQDKHIGGEFNLNLDNSLSSFSVYFSFPFEGSTGYKKY
;
A
#
# COMPACT_ATOMS: atom_id res chain seq x y z
N MET A 1 35.06 -22.20 -29.04
CA MET A 1 33.85 -21.34 -28.96
C MET A 1 33.16 -21.23 -27.59
N ARG A 2 33.70 -21.73 -26.45
CA ARG A 2 33.02 -21.65 -25.13
C ARG A 2 33.33 -20.42 -24.25
N LYS A 3 34.36 -19.62 -24.58
CA LYS A 3 34.79 -18.48 -23.74
C LYS A 3 33.79 -17.30 -23.65
N ASN A 4 32.86 -17.15 -24.61
CA ASN A 4 31.93 -16.01 -24.65
C ASN A 4 30.73 -16.08 -23.71
N LYS A 5 30.39 -17.25 -23.14
CA LYS A 5 29.24 -17.35 -22.22
C LYS A 5 29.57 -16.83 -20.82
N LEU A 6 30.77 -17.11 -20.32
CA LEU A 6 31.17 -16.74 -18.95
C LEU A 6 31.32 -15.23 -18.77
N THR A 7 31.91 -14.54 -19.77
CA THR A 7 32.06 -13.08 -19.76
C THR A 7 30.72 -12.34 -19.77
N LYS A 8 29.71 -12.86 -20.48
CA LYS A 8 28.35 -12.29 -20.46
C LYS A 8 27.70 -12.38 -19.08
N TRP A 9 27.84 -13.52 -18.38
CA TRP A 9 27.28 -13.67 -17.03
C TRP A 9 27.94 -12.76 -16.02
N ILE A 10 29.27 -12.62 -16.07
CA ILE A 10 30.00 -11.69 -15.20
C ILE A 10 29.54 -10.26 -15.44
N GLN A 11 29.37 -9.84 -16.71
CA GLN A 11 28.85 -8.51 -17.03
C GLN A 11 27.43 -8.28 -16.50
N ILE A 12 26.52 -9.25 -16.65
CA ILE A 12 25.16 -9.15 -16.12
C ILE A 12 25.20 -9.03 -14.60
N ILE A 13 25.96 -9.89 -13.91
CA ILE A 13 26.10 -9.86 -12.45
C ILE A 13 26.72 -8.55 -11.99
N SER A 14 27.76 -8.05 -12.67
CA SER A 14 28.40 -6.77 -12.33
C SER A 14 27.47 -5.58 -12.57
N ILE A 15 26.68 -5.57 -13.64
CA ILE A 15 25.67 -4.54 -13.88
C ILE A 15 24.61 -4.59 -12.78
N PHE A 16 24.10 -5.78 -12.46
CA PHE A 16 23.13 -5.99 -11.40
C PHE A 16 23.70 -5.52 -10.04
N ALA A 17 24.90 -5.97 -9.68
CA ALA A 17 25.58 -5.59 -8.44
C ALA A 17 25.90 -4.09 -8.37
N SER A 18 26.29 -3.46 -9.49
CA SER A 18 26.53 -2.02 -9.53
C SER A 18 25.26 -1.20 -9.37
N ALA A 19 24.11 -1.72 -9.82
CA ALA A 19 22.80 -1.11 -9.58
C ALA A 19 22.40 -1.20 -8.09
N PHE A 20 22.81 -2.25 -7.38
CA PHE A 20 22.62 -2.36 -5.93
C PHE A 20 23.54 -1.44 -5.11
N LEU A 21 24.76 -1.16 -5.59
CA LEU A 21 25.73 -0.33 -4.85
C LEU A 21 25.52 1.19 -5.01
N LEU A 22 24.65 1.62 -5.92
CA LEU A 22 24.37 3.04 -6.20
C LEU A 22 22.94 3.45 -5.81
N SER A 23 22.23 2.62 -5.04
CA SER A 23 20.90 2.99 -4.54
C SER A 23 20.99 4.22 -3.66
N ARG A 24 20.14 5.22 -3.95
CA ARG A 24 19.96 6.36 -3.05
C ARG A 24 18.94 5.96 -2.00
N TYR A 25 19.17 6.33 -0.75
CA TYR A 25 18.16 6.19 0.30
C TYR A 25 16.90 6.98 -0.08
N SER A 26 15.80 6.25 -0.31
CA SER A 26 14.49 6.79 -0.62
C SER A 26 13.54 6.42 0.52
N HIS A 27 12.87 7.40 1.13
CA HIS A 27 12.19 7.22 2.41
C HIS A 27 10.64 7.32 2.31
N ALA A 28 10.04 7.01 1.17
CA ALA A 28 8.58 6.89 1.05
C ALA A 28 8.16 5.41 1.05
N PHE A 29 8.08 4.89 2.26
CA PHE A 29 7.45 3.64 2.61
C PHE A 29 5.99 3.98 2.81
N LEU A 30 5.04 3.36 2.11
CA LEU A 30 3.71 2.97 2.62
C LEU A 30 2.84 2.55 1.43
N THR A 31 2.30 1.35 1.52
CA THR A 31 1.27 0.83 0.61
C THR A 31 -0.06 1.57 0.80
N VAL A 32 -0.91 1.62 -0.23
CA VAL A 32 -2.29 2.07 -0.07
C VAL A 32 -3.13 0.92 0.53
N ASN A 33 -3.04 -0.26 -0.06
CA ASN A 33 -3.77 -1.50 0.27
C ASN A 33 -5.26 -1.26 0.53
N GLU A 34 -5.89 -0.45 -0.32
CA GLU A 34 -7.27 -0.02 -0.12
C GLU A 34 -7.93 0.39 -1.44
N THR A 35 -9.14 -0.09 -1.66
CA THR A 35 -10.04 0.29 -2.76
C THR A 35 -10.82 1.57 -2.42
N ALA A 36 -11.43 2.22 -3.42
CA ALA A 36 -12.37 3.32 -3.18
C ALA A 36 -13.78 2.84 -2.78
N GLU A 37 -13.89 1.75 -2.03
CA GLU A 37 -15.14 1.25 -1.46
C GLU A 37 -15.24 1.62 0.02
N ILE A 38 -16.46 1.86 0.51
CA ILE A 38 -16.75 2.19 1.90
C ILE A 38 -17.14 0.91 2.66
N LEU A 39 -16.65 0.77 3.89
CA LEU A 39 -17.08 -0.31 4.78
C LEU A 39 -18.56 -0.13 5.13
N PRO A 40 -19.33 -1.23 5.25
CA PRO A 40 -20.71 -1.12 5.73
C PRO A 40 -20.77 -0.53 7.15
N GLU A 41 -21.90 0.09 7.49
CA GLU A 41 -22.15 0.59 8.85
C GLU A 41 -21.97 -0.52 9.89
N ASN A 42 -21.33 -0.20 11.02
CA ASN A 42 -21.00 -1.13 12.11
C ASN A 42 -20.02 -2.25 11.74
N TYR A 43 -19.31 -2.15 10.62
CA TYR A 43 -18.21 -3.07 10.27
C TYR A 43 -16.85 -2.47 10.60
N TYR A 44 -15.96 -3.36 11.01
CA TYR A 44 -14.53 -3.12 11.20
C TYR A 44 -13.76 -4.07 10.29
N ARG A 45 -12.53 -3.71 9.94
CA ARG A 45 -11.64 -4.59 9.18
C ARG A 45 -10.26 -4.60 9.80
N LEU A 46 -9.75 -5.77 10.15
CA LEU A 46 -8.38 -5.95 10.60
C LEU A 46 -7.59 -6.69 9.53
N GLY A 47 -6.34 -6.30 9.33
CA GLY A 47 -5.52 -6.95 8.32
C GLY A 47 -4.03 -6.87 8.56
N VAL A 48 -3.30 -7.65 7.76
CA VAL A 48 -1.85 -7.72 7.70
C VAL A 48 -1.41 -7.52 6.25
N ALA A 49 -0.29 -6.81 6.07
CA ALA A 49 0.22 -6.40 4.78
C ALA A 49 1.75 -6.59 4.70
N PRO A 50 2.24 -7.78 4.32
CA PRO A 50 3.62 -7.94 3.89
C PRO A 50 3.92 -7.13 2.62
N GLN A 51 5.07 -6.47 2.60
CA GLN A 51 5.54 -5.63 1.50
C GLN A 51 7.00 -5.97 1.18
N LEU A 52 7.28 -6.19 -0.10
CA LEU A 52 8.61 -6.35 -0.67
C LEU A 52 9.02 -5.04 -1.37
N LEU A 53 10.14 -4.47 -0.95
CA LEU A 53 10.74 -3.31 -1.61
C LEU A 53 11.56 -3.84 -2.80
N VAL A 54 11.35 -3.28 -3.98
CA VAL A 54 11.99 -3.74 -5.23
C VAL A 54 12.90 -2.68 -5.84
N SER A 55 13.00 -1.50 -5.24
CA SER A 55 13.97 -0.46 -5.57
C SER A 55 14.93 -0.19 -4.41
N ASP A 56 15.99 0.57 -4.71
CA ASP A 56 16.92 1.15 -3.73
C ASP A 56 17.60 0.19 -2.74
N GLY A 57 17.93 -1.02 -3.19
CA GLY A 57 18.59 -2.03 -2.35
C GLY A 57 17.65 -3.15 -1.90
N GLY A 58 16.34 -2.96 -2.10
CA GLY A 58 15.31 -3.92 -1.70
C GLY A 58 15.03 -3.88 -0.20
N GLY A 59 14.29 -4.86 0.30
CA GLY A 59 13.91 -4.94 1.70
C GLY A 59 12.53 -5.56 1.89
N PHE A 60 12.16 -5.78 3.15
CA PHE A 60 10.87 -6.34 3.52
C PHE A 60 10.26 -5.57 4.68
N ASN A 61 9.01 -5.19 4.54
CA ASN A 61 8.21 -4.57 5.59
C ASN A 61 6.97 -5.43 5.90
N LEU A 62 6.50 -5.37 7.13
CA LEU A 62 5.25 -5.97 7.58
C LEU A 62 4.41 -4.92 8.29
N GLY A 63 3.20 -4.69 7.79
CA GLY A 63 2.22 -3.80 8.40
C GLY A 63 0.99 -4.55 8.92
N PHE A 64 0.33 -3.95 9.91
CA PHE A 64 -1.01 -4.31 10.39
C PHE A 64 -1.90 -3.09 10.30
N PHE A 65 -3.14 -3.26 9.88
CA PHE A 65 -4.11 -2.16 9.80
C PHE A 65 -5.44 -2.52 10.47
N ALA A 66 -6.13 -1.47 10.90
CA ALA A 66 -7.47 -1.50 11.44
C ALA A 66 -8.30 -0.38 10.78
N ASP A 67 -9.44 -0.77 10.22
CA ASP A 67 -10.37 0.14 9.55
C ASP A 67 -11.70 0.19 10.29
N THR A 68 -12.37 1.33 10.21
CA THR A 68 -13.72 1.55 10.72
C THR A 68 -14.49 2.45 9.77
N HIS A 69 -15.78 2.16 9.65
CA HIS A 69 -16.75 3.08 9.06
C HIS A 69 -16.94 4.30 9.96
N ILE A 70 -17.06 5.49 9.38
CA ILE A 70 -17.40 6.74 10.08
C ILE A 70 -18.75 7.29 9.60
N ASP A 71 -18.95 7.37 8.29
CA ASP A 71 -20.14 7.93 7.63
C ASP A 71 -20.34 7.26 6.27
N ASP A 72 -21.48 7.49 5.61
CA ASP A 72 -21.89 6.85 4.35
C ASP A 72 -20.83 6.94 3.23
N ASP A 73 -20.00 7.98 3.24
CA ASP A 73 -18.91 8.21 2.29
C ASP A 73 -17.53 8.30 2.95
N LEU A 74 -17.38 7.96 4.24
CA LEU A 74 -16.16 8.13 5.03
C LEU A 74 -15.77 6.86 5.82
N ASP A 75 -14.53 6.42 5.62
CA ASP A 75 -13.85 5.43 6.47
C ASP A 75 -12.62 6.04 7.13
N ALA A 76 -12.20 5.49 8.27
CA ALA A 76 -10.88 5.71 8.85
C ALA A 76 -10.06 4.43 8.95
N ARG A 77 -8.74 4.60 8.89
CA ARG A 77 -7.75 3.53 9.02
C ARG A 77 -6.60 3.97 9.91
N ILE A 78 -6.15 3.08 10.79
CA ILE A 78 -4.85 3.16 11.45
C ILE A 78 -4.00 1.99 10.96
N THR A 79 -2.74 2.27 10.64
CA THR A 79 -1.77 1.25 10.23
C THR A 79 -0.48 1.40 11.03
N ILE A 80 0.12 0.30 11.45
CA ILE A 80 1.42 0.24 12.11
C ILE A 80 2.27 -0.84 11.47
N GLY A 81 3.60 -0.68 11.46
CA GLY A 81 4.46 -1.70 10.91
C GLY A 81 5.95 -1.47 11.18
N GLY A 82 6.75 -2.39 10.65
CA GLY A 82 8.21 -2.32 10.68
C GLY A 82 8.84 -3.37 9.74
N GLY A 83 10.16 -3.47 9.73
CA GLY A 83 10.93 -4.35 8.85
C GLY A 83 12.24 -3.70 8.44
N GLU A 84 12.46 -3.53 7.14
CA GLU A 84 13.52 -2.66 6.59
C GLU A 84 13.40 -1.25 7.16
N THR A 85 12.17 -0.75 7.24
CA THR A 85 11.86 0.46 8.01
C THR A 85 11.69 0.07 9.48
N ASP A 86 12.51 0.62 10.37
CA ASP A 86 12.48 0.26 11.80
C ASP A 86 11.09 0.34 12.43
N PHE A 87 10.36 1.42 12.13
CA PHE A 87 9.00 1.60 12.59
C PHE A 87 8.26 2.62 11.72
N TRP A 88 6.99 2.37 11.47
CA TRP A 88 6.12 3.36 10.88
C TRP A 88 4.68 3.22 11.39
N THR A 89 3.96 4.34 11.37
CA THR A 89 2.53 4.40 11.68
C THR A 89 1.84 5.42 10.80
N GLN A 90 0.58 5.16 10.50
CA GLN A 90 -0.28 6.00 9.67
C GLN A 90 -1.67 6.04 10.28
N ALA A 91 -2.25 7.24 10.36
CA ALA A 91 -3.69 7.41 10.59
C ALA A 91 -4.27 8.14 9.38
N SER A 92 -5.36 7.63 8.84
CA SER A 92 -5.92 8.12 7.59
C SER A 92 -7.44 8.13 7.59
N VAL A 93 -8.00 9.03 6.80
CA VAL A 93 -9.42 9.11 6.47
C VAL A 93 -9.56 8.98 4.96
N LYS A 94 -10.48 8.14 4.51
CA LYS A 94 -10.84 7.92 3.11
C LYS A 94 -12.24 8.48 2.88
N TRP A 95 -12.37 9.32 1.86
CA TRP A 95 -13.62 9.94 1.43
C TRP A 95 -13.96 9.53 0.01
N VAL A 96 -15.17 8.99 -0.22
CA VAL A 96 -15.62 8.44 -1.50
C VAL A 96 -16.95 9.09 -1.91
N PRO A 97 -16.93 10.30 -2.48
CA PRO A 97 -18.15 11.00 -2.91
C PRO A 97 -18.82 10.38 -4.14
N PHE A 98 -18.09 9.58 -4.92
CA PHE A 98 -18.63 8.91 -6.11
C PHE A 98 -18.53 7.40 -5.90
N PRO A 99 -19.59 6.72 -5.46
CA PRO A 99 -19.58 5.27 -5.30
C PRO A 99 -19.57 4.54 -6.65
N ASP A 100 -19.24 3.25 -6.61
CA ASP A 100 -19.36 2.36 -7.75
C ASP A 100 -20.84 2.06 -8.04
N VAL A 101 -21.36 2.64 -9.12
CA VAL A 101 -22.74 2.44 -9.59
C VAL A 101 -22.75 2.23 -11.10
N ASP A 102 -23.45 1.19 -11.56
CA ASP A 102 -23.60 0.82 -12.97
C ASP A 102 -22.28 0.78 -13.75
N LYS A 103 -22.01 1.79 -14.59
CA LYS A 103 -20.81 1.91 -15.43
C LYS A 103 -19.79 2.90 -14.87
N GLN A 104 -20.12 3.62 -13.81
CA GLN A 104 -19.23 4.57 -13.15
C GLN A 104 -18.27 3.83 -12.20
N PRO A 105 -16.96 4.10 -12.20
CA PRO A 105 -16.06 3.60 -11.17
C PRO A 105 -16.28 4.36 -9.85
N ALA A 106 -15.97 3.72 -8.72
CA ALA A 106 -15.82 4.44 -7.48
C ALA A 106 -14.63 5.39 -7.56
N MET A 107 -14.80 6.62 -7.07
CA MET A 107 -13.76 7.65 -7.05
C MET A 107 -13.77 8.37 -5.71
N GLY A 108 -12.59 8.55 -5.15
CA GLY A 108 -12.42 9.21 -3.87
C GLY A 108 -11.00 9.64 -3.61
N GLY A 109 -10.71 9.93 -2.35
CA GLY A 109 -9.39 10.30 -1.90
C GLY A 109 -9.13 9.86 -0.47
N ARG A 110 -7.87 9.59 -0.16
CA ARG A 110 -7.38 9.34 1.19
C ARG A 110 -6.46 10.47 1.64
N ALA A 111 -6.67 10.97 2.84
CA ALA A 111 -5.76 11.86 3.53
C ALA A 111 -5.17 11.15 4.75
N ALA A 112 -3.86 11.26 4.96
CA ALA A 112 -3.19 10.56 6.04
C ALA A 112 -2.10 11.41 6.71
N VAL A 113 -1.97 11.24 8.01
CA VAL A 113 -0.77 11.62 8.78
C VAL A 113 0.11 10.39 8.92
N ILE A 114 1.41 10.58 8.71
CA ILE A 114 2.40 9.50 8.71
C ILE A 114 3.51 9.85 9.69
N PHE A 115 3.97 8.87 10.45
CA PHE A 115 5.21 8.95 11.19
C PHE A 115 6.08 7.74 10.85
N VAL A 116 7.36 7.99 10.55
CA VAL A 116 8.34 6.98 10.18
C VAL A 116 9.60 7.19 11.00
N ARG A 117 10.16 6.09 11.49
CA ARG A 117 11.52 6.00 12.02
C ARG A 117 12.28 4.98 11.18
N ASP A 118 13.45 5.41 10.72
CA ASP A 118 14.33 4.65 9.86
C ASP A 118 15.77 4.95 10.28
N GLU A 119 16.42 4.00 10.96
CA GLU A 119 17.68 4.16 11.68
C GLU A 119 17.62 5.32 12.69
N GLU A 120 18.49 6.32 12.54
CA GLU A 120 18.53 7.53 13.39
C GLU A 120 17.60 8.65 12.89
N ASN A 121 16.92 8.44 11.76
CA ASN A 121 16.08 9.45 11.13
C ASN A 121 14.62 9.26 11.50
N ASN A 122 14.01 10.31 12.06
CA ASN A 122 12.57 10.39 12.26
C ASN A 122 11.99 11.39 11.26
N SER A 123 10.88 11.00 10.64
CA SER A 123 10.12 11.85 9.72
C SER A 123 8.64 11.79 10.06
N ALA A 124 7.98 12.94 9.95
CA ALA A 124 6.53 13.04 9.98
C ALA A 124 6.04 13.59 8.64
N GLY A 125 4.83 13.23 8.23
CA GLY A 125 4.34 13.65 6.94
C GLY A 125 2.83 13.66 6.79
N LEU A 126 2.41 14.25 5.69
CA LEU A 126 1.04 14.24 5.19
C LEU A 126 1.02 13.51 3.86
N GLN A 127 0.02 12.69 3.63
CA GLN A 127 -0.20 12.03 2.36
C GLN A 127 -1.61 12.30 1.86
N LEU A 128 -1.72 12.66 0.59
CA LEU A 128 -2.97 12.69 -0.15
C LEU A 128 -2.91 11.63 -1.24
N THR A 129 -3.99 10.90 -1.45
CA THR A 129 -4.05 9.82 -2.43
C THR A 129 -5.40 9.86 -3.12
N PRO A 130 -5.53 10.43 -4.33
CA PRO A 130 -6.67 10.18 -5.19
C PRO A 130 -6.76 8.68 -5.50
N LEU A 131 -7.97 8.12 -5.45
CA LEU A 131 -8.24 6.70 -5.58
C LEU A 131 -9.39 6.43 -6.54
N PHE A 132 -9.24 5.36 -7.32
CA PHE A 132 -10.23 4.88 -8.28
C PHE A 132 -10.37 3.37 -8.14
N SER A 133 -11.58 2.83 -8.14
CA SER A 133 -11.80 1.39 -8.18
C SER A 133 -13.07 1.01 -8.92
N LYS A 134 -13.17 -0.25 -9.35
CA LYS A 134 -14.37 -0.77 -10.00
C LYS A 134 -14.57 -2.24 -9.63
N LYS A 135 -15.74 -2.57 -9.11
CA LYS A 135 -16.19 -3.95 -8.89
C LYS A 135 -16.28 -4.67 -10.23
N ALA A 136 -15.69 -5.85 -10.25
CA ALA A 136 -15.72 -6.77 -11.36
C ALA A 136 -16.13 -8.15 -10.85
N ASP A 137 -17.26 -8.64 -11.36
CA ASP A 137 -17.69 -10.01 -11.12
C ASP A 137 -16.89 -10.94 -12.03
N THR A 138 -16.06 -11.79 -11.44
CA THR A 138 -15.26 -12.78 -12.18
C THR A 138 -15.80 -14.18 -11.92
N ARG A 139 -15.44 -15.13 -12.80
CA ARG A 139 -15.75 -16.56 -12.58
C ARG A 139 -15.11 -17.15 -11.31
N TYR A 140 -14.19 -16.42 -10.66
CA TYR A 140 -13.46 -16.84 -9.46
C TYR A 140 -13.90 -16.06 -8.21
N GLY A 141 -14.98 -15.29 -8.29
CA GLY A 141 -15.47 -14.42 -7.22
C GLY A 141 -15.37 -12.94 -7.58
N ASN A 142 -15.80 -12.11 -6.64
CA ASN A 142 -15.78 -10.66 -6.82
C ASN A 142 -14.35 -10.15 -6.68
N MET A 143 -13.97 -9.20 -7.51
CA MET A 143 -12.68 -8.55 -7.46
C MET A 143 -12.87 -7.04 -7.66
N ILE A 144 -12.05 -6.25 -6.98
CA ILE A 144 -12.07 -4.79 -7.06
C ILE A 144 -10.67 -4.33 -7.42
N PRO A 145 -10.32 -4.27 -8.72
CA PRO A 145 -9.15 -3.53 -9.16
C PRO A 145 -9.24 -2.07 -8.73
N TYR A 146 -8.09 -1.50 -8.38
CA TYR A 146 -7.97 -0.10 -8.02
C TYR A 146 -6.66 0.50 -8.52
N ALA A 147 -6.65 1.82 -8.61
CA ALA A 147 -5.47 2.62 -8.87
C ALA A 147 -5.45 3.84 -7.96
N GLY A 148 -4.26 4.32 -7.62
CA GLY A 148 -4.07 5.48 -6.76
C GLY A 148 -2.84 6.29 -7.13
N LEU A 149 -2.82 7.55 -6.68
CA LEU A 149 -1.67 8.45 -6.85
C LEU A 149 -1.26 9.05 -5.50
N PRO A 150 -0.52 8.30 -4.65
CA PRO A 150 -0.02 8.85 -3.40
C PRO A 150 0.95 10.01 -3.64
N ILE A 151 0.68 11.14 -3.02
CA ILE A 151 1.56 12.31 -2.93
C ILE A 151 1.81 12.55 -1.45
N THR A 152 3.07 12.53 -1.04
CA THR A 152 3.47 12.55 0.35
C THR A 152 4.47 13.66 0.61
N TRP A 153 4.18 14.54 1.55
CA TRP A 153 5.11 15.55 2.06
C TRP A 153 5.72 15.04 3.36
N LEU A 154 7.03 14.83 3.37
CA LEU A 154 7.76 14.34 4.53
C LEU A 154 8.69 15.42 5.06
N SER A 155 8.66 15.62 6.37
CA SER A 155 9.56 16.50 7.10
C SER A 155 10.33 15.69 8.12
N GLY A 156 11.64 15.56 7.88
CA GLY A 156 12.60 14.96 8.82
C GLY A 156 13.56 15.99 9.38
N LYS A 157 14.50 15.52 10.23
CA LYS A 157 15.48 16.36 10.92
C LYS A 157 16.33 17.24 10.00
N HIS A 158 16.67 16.75 8.81
CA HIS A 158 17.64 17.40 7.91
C HIS A 158 17.05 17.85 6.58
N LYS A 159 15.88 17.33 6.20
CA LYS A 159 15.30 17.55 4.88
C LYS A 159 13.79 17.46 4.94
N THR A 160 13.15 18.37 4.21
CA THR A 160 11.74 18.26 3.83
C THR A 160 11.71 17.97 2.33
N TYR A 161 10.89 17.00 1.91
CA TYR A 161 10.74 16.67 0.50
C TYR A 161 9.36 16.11 0.21
N THR A 162 9.02 16.14 -1.07
CA THR A 162 7.80 15.52 -1.59
C THR A 162 8.18 14.21 -2.26
N ALA A 163 7.38 13.18 -2.01
CA ALA A 163 7.44 11.89 -2.66
C ALA A 163 6.13 11.64 -3.41
N SER A 164 6.19 10.92 -4.52
CA SER A 164 4.99 10.47 -5.22
C SER A 164 5.15 9.07 -5.79
N GLN A 165 4.06 8.31 -5.74
CA GLN A 165 3.95 6.95 -6.26
C GLN A 165 2.75 6.84 -7.19
N PHE A 166 2.81 5.89 -8.11
CA PHE A 166 1.63 5.39 -8.80
C PHE A 166 1.33 3.98 -8.30
N THR A 167 0.11 3.77 -7.83
CA THR A 167 -0.32 2.52 -7.21
C THR A 167 -1.34 1.84 -8.10
N ILE A 168 -1.18 0.54 -8.31
CA ILE A 168 -2.22 -0.33 -8.88
C ILE A 168 -2.37 -1.56 -8.01
N GLY A 169 -3.59 -2.02 -7.83
CA GLY A 169 -3.84 -3.22 -7.05
C GLY A 169 -5.19 -3.83 -7.35
N ALA A 170 -5.50 -4.90 -6.65
CA ALA A 170 -6.81 -5.52 -6.66
C ALA A 170 -7.09 -6.17 -5.31
N GLU A 171 -8.33 -6.06 -4.86
CA GLU A 171 -8.87 -6.82 -3.73
C GLU A 171 -9.77 -7.94 -4.26
N TRP A 172 -9.57 -9.15 -3.79
CA TRP A 172 -10.35 -10.34 -4.15
C TRP A 172 -11.10 -10.85 -2.92
N PHE A 173 -12.34 -11.26 -3.15
CA PHE A 173 -13.30 -11.70 -2.13
C PHE A 173 -13.64 -13.16 -2.38
N PRO A 174 -12.76 -14.12 -2.02
CA PRO A 174 -13.04 -15.55 -2.16
C PRO A 174 -14.29 -15.96 -1.38
N GLU A 175 -14.45 -15.36 -0.20
CA GLU A 175 -15.55 -15.57 0.75
C GLU A 175 -15.94 -14.20 1.34
N GLN A 176 -17.13 -14.07 1.93
CA GLN A 176 -17.60 -12.78 2.46
C GLN A 176 -16.80 -12.27 3.67
N ASP A 177 -16.09 -13.17 4.36
CA ASP A 177 -15.36 -12.93 5.61
C ASP A 177 -13.85 -12.81 5.43
N LYS A 178 -13.34 -12.95 4.19
CA LYS A 178 -11.90 -12.96 3.89
C LYS A 178 -11.61 -12.16 2.66
N HIS A 179 -10.76 -11.16 2.81
CA HIS A 179 -10.30 -10.34 1.70
C HIS A 179 -8.81 -10.58 1.49
N ILE A 180 -8.43 -10.78 0.23
CA ILE A 180 -7.05 -10.98 -0.17
C ILE A 180 -6.76 -9.96 -1.26
N GLY A 181 -5.74 -9.14 -1.09
CA GLY A 181 -5.36 -8.18 -2.13
C GLY A 181 -3.88 -8.19 -2.44
N GLY A 182 -3.57 -7.64 -3.60
CA GLY A 182 -2.21 -7.41 -4.05
C GLY A 182 -2.08 -6.00 -4.59
N GLU A 183 -0.93 -5.38 -4.37
CA GLU A 183 -0.64 -4.02 -4.79
C GLU A 183 0.77 -3.92 -5.32
N PHE A 184 0.94 -3.12 -6.37
CA PHE A 184 2.21 -2.71 -6.90
C PHE A 184 2.30 -1.19 -6.90
N ASN A 185 3.34 -0.68 -6.25
CA ASN A 185 3.66 0.73 -6.16
C ASN A 185 4.86 1.02 -7.05
N LEU A 186 4.71 1.96 -7.96
CA LEU A 186 5.74 2.46 -8.85
C LEU A 186 6.25 3.80 -8.34
N ASN A 187 7.56 3.90 -8.13
CA ASN A 187 8.20 5.17 -7.80
C ASN A 187 8.07 6.17 -8.96
N LEU A 188 7.47 7.33 -8.70
CA LEU A 188 7.46 8.47 -9.62
C LEU A 188 8.51 9.51 -9.25
N ASP A 189 8.58 9.89 -7.97
CA ASP A 189 9.58 10.81 -7.45
C ASP A 189 9.86 10.55 -5.96
N ASN A 190 11.13 10.52 -5.56
CA ASN A 190 11.61 10.35 -4.18
C ASN A 190 10.86 9.30 -3.33
N SER A 191 10.43 8.21 -3.95
CA SER A 191 9.68 7.13 -3.29
C SER A 191 10.27 5.75 -3.58
N LEU A 192 9.67 4.69 -3.04
CA LEU A 192 10.10 3.31 -3.31
C LEU A 192 9.12 2.61 -4.24
N SER A 193 9.65 1.80 -5.14
CA SER A 193 8.85 0.80 -5.83
C SER A 193 8.69 -0.42 -4.92
N SER A 194 7.47 -0.94 -4.79
CA SER A 194 7.19 -2.08 -3.93
C SER A 194 6.07 -2.96 -4.45
N PHE A 195 6.05 -4.20 -3.99
CA PHE A 195 4.94 -5.12 -4.17
C PHE A 195 4.44 -5.53 -2.79
N SER A 196 3.14 -5.52 -2.56
CA SER A 196 2.53 -6.01 -1.33
C SER A 196 1.41 -6.99 -1.61
N VAL A 197 1.21 -7.87 -0.63
CA VAL A 197 0.01 -8.69 -0.50
C VAL A 197 -0.62 -8.29 0.82
N TYR A 198 -1.93 -8.27 0.90
CA TYR A 198 -2.63 -8.06 2.16
C TYR A 198 -3.74 -9.07 2.36
N PHE A 199 -3.95 -9.41 3.62
CA PHE A 199 -5.02 -10.29 4.08
C PHE A 199 -5.81 -9.53 5.13
N SER A 200 -7.13 -9.51 5.01
CA SER A 200 -7.97 -8.85 5.99
C SER A 200 -9.29 -9.58 6.24
N PHE A 201 -9.84 -9.30 7.42
CA PHE A 201 -11.00 -9.95 7.98
C PHE A 201 -11.98 -8.86 8.41
N PRO A 202 -13.02 -8.59 7.61
CA PRO A 202 -14.12 -7.75 8.07
C PRO A 202 -14.91 -8.47 9.17
N PHE A 203 -15.40 -7.73 10.16
CA PHE A 203 -16.30 -8.25 11.18
C PHE A 203 -17.29 -7.17 11.62
N GLU A 204 -18.47 -7.62 12.02
CA GLU A 204 -19.53 -6.76 12.53
C GLU A 204 -19.34 -6.51 14.03
N GLY A 205 -19.43 -5.24 14.46
CA GLY A 205 -19.25 -4.85 15.86
C GLY A 205 -20.26 -5.47 16.82
N SER A 206 -21.48 -5.74 16.35
CA SER A 206 -22.58 -6.27 17.17
C SER A 206 -22.39 -7.73 17.57
N THR A 207 -21.77 -8.53 16.70
CA THR A 207 -21.62 -9.98 16.88
C THR A 207 -20.22 -10.39 17.33
N GLY A 208 -19.23 -9.51 17.20
CA GLY A 208 -17.84 -9.80 17.49
C GLY A 208 -17.28 -10.91 16.59
N TYR A 209 -16.13 -11.48 16.96
CA TYR A 209 -15.53 -12.58 16.20
C TYR A 209 -16.30 -13.89 16.45
N LYS A 210 -17.14 -14.32 15.50
CA LYS A 210 -17.81 -15.62 15.56
C LYS A 210 -16.79 -16.74 15.36
N LYS A 211 -16.50 -17.48 16.44
CA LYS A 211 -15.67 -18.69 16.39
C LYS A 211 -16.50 -19.82 15.76
N TYR A 212 -16.23 -20.15 14.50
CA TYR A 212 -16.76 -21.35 13.84
C TYR A 212 -15.96 -22.59 14.25
#